data_AF-A0A1B7X785-F1
#
_entry.id   AF-A0A1B7X785-F1
#
_cell.length_a   1.000
_cell.length_b   1.000
_cell.length_c   1.000
_cell.angle_alpha   90.00
_cell.angle_beta   90.00
_cell.angle_gamma   90.00
#
_symmetry.space_group_name_H-M   'P 1'
#
loop_
_entity.id
_entity.type
_entity.pdbx_description
1 polymer ?
#
loop_
_entity_poly.entity_id
_entity_poly.type
_entity_poly.pdbx_seq_one_letter_code
_entity_poly.pdbx_strand_id
1 'polypeptide(L)'
;MSCSEIYTVTSNRCKFAQQNDPQCNCETVSVSQYSPGVVEDNEILIRQIYSPIHIDKQTGKILPLAFLDVQDKGMSVNRKIYSSIEELNKKVQYKLRLDEKRGKGKGFEGIIYATCQDVRAIKTNDNLKAFCVYDTGNRNDISHADICQTISSRVEGSRIRSKLREIFSDIPIKLDILFTN
;
A
#
# COMPACT_ATOMS: atom_id res chain seq x y z
N MET A 1 8.11 -17.01 -16.04
CA MET A 1 8.46 -15.70 -15.47
C MET A 1 8.61 -15.89 -13.98
N SER A 2 9.71 -15.45 -13.40
CA SER A 2 9.92 -15.51 -11.95
C SER A 2 9.09 -14.41 -11.25
N CYS A 3 8.86 -14.59 -9.96
CA CYS A 3 8.16 -13.58 -9.15
C CYS A 3 8.92 -12.25 -9.07
N SER A 4 10.26 -12.29 -9.07
CA SER A 4 11.08 -11.08 -9.14
C SER A 4 10.94 -10.38 -10.49
N GLU A 5 10.90 -11.11 -11.62
CA GLU A 5 10.67 -10.53 -12.95
C GLU A 5 9.32 -9.78 -13.01
N ILE A 6 8.26 -10.36 -12.44
CA ILE A 6 6.92 -9.72 -12.39
C ILE A 6 6.99 -8.35 -11.70
N TYR A 7 7.83 -8.22 -10.67
CA TYR A 7 7.90 -7.03 -9.83
C TYR A 7 9.00 -6.02 -10.19
N THR A 8 9.88 -6.34 -11.14
CA THR A 8 10.83 -5.36 -11.72
C THR A 8 10.15 -4.34 -12.63
N VAL A 9 8.90 -4.57 -13.03
CA VAL A 9 8.11 -3.65 -13.84
C VAL A 9 7.75 -2.39 -13.02
N THR A 10 8.29 -1.24 -13.42
CA THR A 10 8.14 0.01 -12.68
C THR A 10 6.84 0.77 -13.00
N SER A 11 6.23 0.54 -14.17
CA SER A 11 4.97 1.17 -14.58
C SER A 11 3.84 0.17 -14.63
N ASN A 12 2.68 0.50 -14.05
CA ASN A 12 1.49 -0.38 -14.01
C ASN A 12 1.74 -1.77 -13.41
N ARG A 13 2.58 -1.85 -12.38
CA ARG A 13 3.01 -3.11 -11.77
C ARG A 13 1.87 -4.01 -11.33
N CYS A 14 0.81 -3.47 -10.71
CA CYS A 14 -0.34 -4.27 -10.32
C CYS A 14 -1.13 -4.79 -11.52
N LYS A 15 -1.19 -4.06 -12.65
CA LYS A 15 -1.79 -4.62 -13.87
C LYS A 15 -0.96 -5.78 -14.40
N PHE A 16 0.36 -5.64 -14.36
CA PHE A 16 1.26 -6.70 -14.81
C PHE A 16 1.16 -7.94 -13.90
N ALA A 17 1.15 -7.75 -12.58
CA ALA A 17 0.93 -8.82 -11.61
C ALA A 17 -0.45 -9.45 -11.76
N GLN A 18 -1.51 -8.67 -11.97
CA GLN A 18 -2.85 -9.18 -12.22
C GLN A 18 -2.92 -10.10 -13.44
N GLN A 19 -2.11 -9.86 -14.48
CA GLN A 19 -2.06 -10.69 -15.68
C GLN A 19 -1.21 -11.95 -15.52
N ASN A 20 -0.12 -11.87 -14.74
CA ASN A 20 0.90 -12.92 -14.66
C ASN A 20 0.88 -13.73 -13.34
N ASP A 21 0.25 -13.20 -12.30
CA ASP A 21 0.07 -13.81 -10.98
C ASP A 21 -1.31 -13.46 -10.36
N PRO A 22 -2.44 -13.79 -11.05
CA PRO A 22 -3.79 -13.44 -10.57
C PRO A 22 -4.18 -14.12 -9.25
N GLN A 23 -3.44 -15.16 -8.84
CA GLN A 23 -3.71 -15.94 -7.62
C GLN A 23 -2.80 -15.56 -6.45
N CYS A 24 -1.94 -14.55 -6.62
CA CYS A 24 -0.99 -14.11 -5.60
C CYS A 24 0.01 -15.21 -5.17
N ASN A 25 0.42 -16.08 -6.08
CA ASN A 25 1.43 -17.12 -5.80
C ASN A 25 2.77 -16.49 -5.44
N CYS A 26 3.08 -15.31 -5.99
CA CYS A 26 4.34 -14.63 -5.72
C CYS A 26 4.40 -13.97 -4.33
N GLU A 27 3.33 -13.99 -3.53
CA GLU A 27 3.41 -13.58 -2.11
C GLU A 27 4.20 -14.56 -1.25
N THR A 28 4.37 -15.81 -1.68
CA THR A 28 5.04 -16.86 -0.89
C THR A 28 6.55 -16.87 -1.07
N VAL A 29 7.09 -15.99 -1.90
CA VAL A 29 8.52 -15.83 -2.14
C VAL A 29 8.87 -14.35 -2.15
N SER A 30 10.06 -13.99 -1.68
CA SER A 30 10.48 -12.59 -1.71
C SER A 30 10.66 -12.13 -3.15
N VAL A 31 10.05 -11.00 -3.52
CA VAL A 31 10.16 -10.41 -4.86
C VAL A 31 11.27 -9.36 -4.97
N SER A 32 11.90 -9.00 -3.85
CA SER A 32 12.98 -8.02 -3.80
C SER A 32 14.19 -8.52 -3.02
N GLN A 33 15.38 -8.40 -3.63
CA GLN A 33 16.65 -8.67 -2.96
C GLN A 33 16.96 -7.73 -1.77
N TYR A 34 16.27 -6.59 -1.66
CA TYR A 34 16.48 -5.62 -0.59
C TYR A 34 15.48 -5.79 0.56
N SER A 35 14.42 -6.57 0.33
CA SER A 35 13.41 -6.83 1.34
C SER A 35 13.94 -7.81 2.39
N PRO A 36 13.54 -7.68 3.66
CA PRO A 36 13.91 -8.63 4.70
C PRO A 36 13.23 -10.01 4.54
N GLY A 37 12.29 -10.15 3.61
CA GLY A 37 11.56 -11.39 3.33
C GLY A 37 10.13 -11.12 2.88
N VAL A 38 9.35 -12.18 2.68
CA VAL A 38 7.91 -12.07 2.39
C VAL A 38 7.18 -11.25 3.47
N VAL A 39 6.03 -10.68 3.13
CA VAL A 39 5.20 -9.97 4.11
C VAL A 39 4.38 -11.01 4.88
N GLU A 40 4.60 -11.10 6.19
CA GLU A 40 3.90 -12.03 7.08
C GLU A 40 2.51 -11.51 7.47
N ASP A 41 1.58 -12.43 7.75
CA ASP A 41 0.18 -12.09 8.05
C ASP A 41 0.03 -11.14 9.24
N ASN A 42 0.86 -11.33 10.28
CA ASN A 42 0.82 -10.53 11.50
C ASN A 42 1.44 -9.13 11.36
N GLU A 43 1.98 -8.78 10.19
CA GLU A 43 2.61 -7.48 10.01
C GLU A 43 1.60 -6.34 9.86
N ILE A 44 1.90 -5.22 10.53
CA ILE A 44 1.16 -3.97 10.38
C ILE A 44 1.69 -3.21 9.15
N LEU A 45 0.79 -2.91 8.22
CA LEU A 45 1.05 -2.17 7.00
C LEU A 45 0.61 -0.71 7.17
N ILE A 46 1.52 0.22 6.92
CA ILE A 46 1.35 1.65 7.14
C ILE A 46 1.21 2.35 5.79
N ARG A 47 0.14 3.12 5.60
CA ARG A 47 -0.02 4.01 4.45
C ARG A 47 0.00 5.47 4.88
N GLN A 48 0.85 6.25 4.21
CA GLN A 48 0.98 7.69 4.45
C GLN A 48 -0.15 8.47 3.72
N ILE A 49 -0.82 9.37 4.44
CA ILE A 49 -1.96 10.15 3.95
C ILE A 49 -1.55 11.59 3.65
N TYR A 50 -1.94 12.07 2.48
CA TYR A 50 -1.61 13.41 2.00
C TYR A 50 -2.84 14.17 1.55
N SER A 51 -2.96 15.40 2.01
CA SER A 51 -4.00 16.34 1.61
C SER A 51 -3.59 17.11 0.36
N PRO A 52 -4.53 17.53 -0.50
CA PRO A 52 -5.98 17.28 -0.44
C PRO A 52 -6.40 15.96 -1.11
N ILE A 53 -5.46 15.11 -1.54
CA ILE A 53 -5.77 13.97 -2.43
C ILE A 53 -6.41 12.81 -1.65
N HIS A 54 -5.89 12.50 -0.46
CA HIS A 54 -6.28 11.31 0.28
C HIS A 54 -7.31 11.58 1.38
N ILE A 55 -7.62 12.84 1.67
CA ILE A 55 -8.46 13.22 2.81
C ILE A 55 -9.47 14.29 2.42
N ASP A 56 -10.66 14.18 2.96
CA ASP A 56 -11.64 15.27 2.97
C ASP A 56 -11.28 16.25 4.08
N LYS A 57 -10.92 17.48 3.71
CA LYS A 57 -10.51 18.52 4.66
C LYS A 57 -11.63 18.95 5.63
N GLN A 58 -12.90 18.77 5.25
CA GLN A 58 -14.03 19.15 6.09
C GLN A 58 -14.32 18.09 7.15
N THR A 59 -14.28 16.83 6.76
CA THR A 59 -14.67 15.71 7.64
C THR A 59 -13.50 14.99 8.30
N GLY A 60 -12.26 15.20 7.81
CA GLY A 60 -11.06 14.49 8.25
C GLY A 60 -11.01 13.02 7.81
N LYS A 61 -11.99 12.56 7.01
CA LYS A 61 -12.10 11.16 6.59
C LYS A 61 -11.24 10.86 5.37
N ILE A 62 -10.75 9.63 5.30
CA ILE A 62 -10.00 9.14 4.14
C ILE A 62 -10.91 9.05 2.90
N LEU A 63 -10.45 9.63 1.80
CA LEU A 63 -11.10 9.54 0.50
C LEU A 63 -10.78 8.20 -0.18
N PRO A 64 -11.69 7.65 -1.00
CA PRO A 64 -11.43 6.45 -1.80
C PRO A 64 -10.18 6.56 -2.69
N LEU A 65 -9.78 7.79 -3.05
CA LEU A 65 -8.61 8.07 -3.85
C LEU A 65 -7.30 7.62 -3.17
N ALA A 66 -7.29 7.53 -1.83
CA ALA A 66 -6.19 6.95 -1.08
C ALA A 66 -5.96 5.47 -1.43
N PHE A 67 -6.92 4.74 -1.99
CA PHE A 67 -6.77 3.32 -2.29
C PHE A 67 -6.72 3.03 -3.79
N LEU A 68 -6.71 4.06 -4.64
CA LEU A 68 -6.86 3.88 -6.08
C LEU A 68 -5.65 3.15 -6.70
N ASP A 69 -4.44 3.39 -6.19
CA ASP A 69 -3.20 2.86 -6.77
C ASP A 69 -3.10 1.32 -6.76
N VAL A 70 -3.90 0.60 -5.93
CA VAL A 70 -3.96 -0.88 -5.96
C VAL A 70 -4.38 -1.42 -7.33
N GLN A 71 -5.11 -0.63 -8.12
CA GLN A 71 -5.63 -1.08 -9.42
C GLN A 71 -4.54 -1.14 -10.49
N ASP A 72 -3.46 -0.37 -10.34
CA ASP A 72 -2.48 -0.21 -11.42
C ASP A 72 -1.03 -0.11 -10.95
N LYS A 73 -0.67 0.86 -10.12
CA LYS A 73 0.73 1.17 -9.80
C LYS A 73 1.31 0.31 -8.67
N GLY A 74 0.48 -0.04 -7.70
CA GLY A 74 0.94 -0.49 -6.38
C GLY A 74 0.53 0.53 -5.33
N MET A 75 -0.33 0.11 -4.41
CA MET A 75 -0.60 0.93 -3.24
C MET A 75 0.56 0.77 -2.26
N SER A 76 1.47 1.73 -2.32
CA SER A 76 2.63 1.80 -1.43
C SER A 76 2.21 1.81 0.05
N VAL A 77 2.82 0.90 0.80
CA VAL A 77 2.75 0.78 2.26
C VAL A 77 4.14 0.50 2.83
N ASN A 78 4.31 0.73 4.13
CA ASN A 78 5.52 0.39 4.86
C ASN A 78 5.20 -0.62 5.96
N ARG A 79 6.06 -1.63 6.12
CA ARG A 79 5.96 -2.65 7.16
C ARG A 79 6.44 -2.06 8.49
N LYS A 80 5.57 -1.96 9.50
CA LYS A 80 5.89 -1.31 10.79
C LYS A 80 7.17 -1.87 11.41
N ILE A 81 7.31 -3.20 11.45
CA ILE A 81 8.43 -3.90 12.11
C ILE A 81 9.80 -3.62 11.47
N TYR A 82 9.83 -3.24 10.20
CA TYR A 82 11.06 -2.89 9.47
C TYR A 82 11.20 -1.39 9.21
N SER A 83 10.39 -0.57 9.87
CA SER A 83 10.40 0.89 9.75
C SER A 83 10.68 1.56 11.09
N SER A 84 11.15 2.80 11.05
CA SER A 84 11.21 3.70 12.20
C SER A 84 10.44 5.00 11.95
N ILE A 85 10.08 5.72 13.02
CA ILE A 85 9.47 7.05 12.93
C ILE A 85 10.36 7.99 12.12
N GLU A 86 11.68 7.95 12.35
CA GLU A 86 12.68 8.77 11.68
C GLU A 86 12.71 8.52 10.18
N GLU A 87 12.69 7.25 9.76
CA GLU A 87 12.69 6.88 8.34
C GLU A 87 11.39 7.28 7.64
N LEU A 88 10.24 7.05 8.28
CA LEU A 88 8.94 7.45 7.73
C LEU A 88 8.84 8.98 7.63
N ASN A 89 9.31 9.72 8.63
CA ASN A 89 9.39 11.18 8.56
C ASN A 89 10.32 11.66 7.44
N LYS A 90 11.49 11.03 7.24
CA LYS A 90 12.37 11.35 6.11
C LYS A 90 11.66 11.18 4.77
N LYS A 91 10.87 10.11 4.59
CA LYS A 91 10.07 9.87 3.38
C LYS A 91 9.00 10.94 3.17
N VAL A 92 8.28 11.28 4.25
CA VAL A 92 7.29 12.37 4.23
C VAL A 92 7.94 13.67 3.76
N GLN A 93 9.05 14.07 4.38
CA GLN A 93 9.75 15.31 4.03
C GLN A 93 10.27 15.30 2.59
N TYR A 94 10.82 14.17 2.14
CA TYR A 94 11.26 14.02 0.75
C TYR A 94 10.10 14.22 -0.23
N LYS A 95 8.95 13.57 0.02
CA LYS A 95 7.78 13.69 -0.84
C LYS A 95 7.19 15.10 -0.84
N LEU A 96 7.09 15.75 0.32
CA LEU A 96 6.59 17.13 0.42
C LEU A 96 7.47 18.09 -0.38
N ARG A 97 8.80 17.99 -0.27
CA ARG A 97 9.73 18.80 -1.08
C ARG A 97 9.57 18.55 -2.58
N LEU A 98 9.34 17.30 -3.00
CA LEU A 98 9.09 16.99 -4.41
C LEU A 98 7.76 17.55 -4.91
N ASP A 99 6.70 17.47 -4.10
CA ASP A 99 5.40 18.01 -4.45
C ASP A 99 5.43 19.55 -4.50
N GLU A 100 6.14 20.22 -3.57
CA GLU A 100 6.39 21.66 -3.56
C GLU A 100 7.11 22.12 -4.84
N LYS A 101 8.21 21.46 -5.22
CA LYS A 101 8.93 21.73 -6.48
C LYS A 101 8.05 21.56 -7.72
N ARG A 102 6.99 20.76 -7.65
CA ARG A 102 6.02 20.54 -8.72
C ARG A 102 4.82 21.47 -8.65
N GLY A 103 4.83 22.46 -7.74
CA GLY A 103 3.70 23.38 -7.52
C GLY A 103 2.46 22.69 -6.95
N LYS A 104 2.61 21.52 -6.30
CA LYS A 104 1.51 20.79 -5.69
C LYS A 104 1.49 21.10 -4.20
N GLY A 105 0.54 21.92 -3.76
CA GLY A 105 0.31 22.24 -2.35
C GLY A 105 -0.27 21.05 -1.59
N LYS A 106 0.56 20.06 -1.27
CA LYS A 106 0.15 18.90 -0.49
C LYS A 106 0.69 18.96 0.93
N GLY A 107 -0.16 18.62 1.90
CA GLY A 107 0.20 18.44 3.30
C GLY A 107 0.27 16.95 3.65
N PHE A 108 1.06 16.61 4.66
CA PHE A 108 1.02 15.29 5.29
C PHE A 108 0.08 15.33 6.49
N GLU A 109 -0.89 14.42 6.51
CA GLU A 109 -1.98 14.44 7.51
C GLU A 109 -1.83 13.33 8.56
N GLY A 110 -0.92 12.38 8.33
CA GLY A 110 -0.70 11.24 9.19
C GLY A 110 -0.67 9.93 8.42
N ILE A 111 -0.92 8.85 9.13
CA ILE A 111 -0.93 7.50 8.60
C ILE A 111 -2.24 6.79 8.89
N ILE A 112 -2.55 5.81 8.05
CA ILE A 112 -3.53 4.78 8.33
C ILE A 112 -2.84 3.42 8.30
N TYR A 113 -3.41 2.44 8.98
CA TYR A 113 -2.81 1.11 9.05
C TYR A 113 -3.86 0.00 9.06
N ALA A 114 -3.42 -1.20 8.68
CA ALA A 114 -4.16 -2.46 8.75
C ALA A 114 -3.16 -3.61 8.91
N THR A 115 -3.61 -4.79 9.31
CA THR A 115 -2.75 -5.99 9.28
C THR A 115 -2.69 -6.57 7.86
N CYS A 116 -1.60 -7.26 7.51
CA CYS A 116 -1.50 -7.98 6.24
C CYS A 116 -2.57 -9.09 6.14
N GLN A 117 -2.85 -9.76 7.26
CA GLN A 117 -3.90 -10.76 7.38
C GLN A 117 -5.27 -10.20 6.96
N ASP A 118 -5.66 -9.02 7.44
CA ASP A 118 -6.95 -8.40 7.10
C ASP A 118 -7.04 -8.10 5.60
N VAL A 119 -5.94 -7.63 4.98
CA VAL A 119 -5.88 -7.40 3.53
C VAL A 119 -6.09 -8.70 2.76
N ARG A 120 -5.40 -9.78 3.16
CA ARG A 120 -5.50 -11.11 2.52
C ARG A 120 -6.84 -11.81 2.76
N ALA A 121 -7.54 -11.46 3.84
CA ALA A 121 -8.86 -11.96 4.16
C ALA A 121 -9.95 -11.40 3.21
N ILE A 122 -9.69 -10.30 2.50
CA ILE A 122 -10.64 -9.76 1.51
C ILE A 122 -10.73 -10.71 0.31
N LYS A 123 -11.94 -11.22 0.08
CA LYS A 123 -12.26 -12.11 -1.04
C LYS A 123 -13.25 -11.50 -2.04
N THR A 124 -13.14 -11.96 -3.29
CA THR A 124 -14.18 -11.78 -4.33
C THR A 124 -15.45 -12.54 -3.96
N ASN A 125 -16.52 -12.38 -4.75
CA ASN A 125 -17.72 -13.21 -4.56
C ASN A 125 -17.45 -14.70 -4.81
N ASP A 126 -16.50 -15.01 -5.70
CA ASP A 126 -16.08 -16.38 -6.03
C ASP A 126 -15.04 -16.93 -5.03
N ASN A 127 -14.91 -16.29 -3.86
CA ASN A 127 -13.99 -16.68 -2.79
C ASN A 127 -12.49 -16.65 -3.17
N LEU A 128 -12.12 -15.90 -4.21
CA LEU A 128 -10.72 -15.71 -4.62
C LEU A 128 -10.08 -14.55 -3.84
N LYS A 129 -8.75 -14.57 -3.67
CA LYS A 129 -8.01 -13.44 -3.10
C LYS A 129 -8.29 -12.18 -3.93
N ALA A 130 -8.70 -11.10 -3.26
CA ALA A 130 -9.01 -9.84 -3.93
C ALA A 130 -7.80 -8.89 -4.04
N PHE A 131 -6.82 -9.10 -3.17
CA PHE A 131 -5.56 -8.37 -3.12
C PHE A 131 -4.40 -9.32 -2.87
N CYS A 132 -3.24 -8.93 -3.38
CA CYS A 132 -1.94 -9.51 -3.08
C CYS A 132 -1.05 -8.45 -2.43
N VAL A 133 -0.17 -8.86 -1.53
CA VAL A 133 0.77 -8.01 -0.79
C VAL A 133 2.20 -8.48 -1.05
N TYR A 134 2.99 -7.65 -1.70
CA TYR A 134 4.34 -8.01 -2.14
C TYR A 134 5.41 -7.17 -1.45
N ASP A 135 6.52 -7.82 -1.12
CA ASP A 135 7.64 -7.25 -0.40
C ASP A 135 8.58 -6.47 -1.34
N THR A 136 8.12 -5.28 -1.74
CA THR A 136 8.75 -4.47 -2.78
C THR A 136 9.80 -3.50 -2.23
N GLY A 137 10.52 -3.94 -1.20
CA GLY A 137 11.63 -3.22 -0.57
C GLY A 137 12.68 -2.78 -1.60
N ASN A 138 13.37 -1.68 -1.36
CA ASN A 138 14.52 -1.28 -2.17
C ASN A 138 15.67 -0.79 -1.28
N ARG A 139 16.83 -0.53 -1.87
CA ARG A 139 18.04 -0.10 -1.14
C ARG A 139 17.85 1.13 -0.22
N ASN A 140 16.86 1.98 -0.50
CA ASN A 140 16.58 3.18 0.30
C ASN A 140 15.40 2.98 1.27
N ASP A 141 14.66 1.88 1.12
CA ASP A 141 13.47 1.57 1.89
C ASP A 141 13.20 0.07 1.89
N ILE A 142 13.84 -0.65 2.81
CA ILE A 142 13.68 -2.11 2.94
C ILE A 142 12.28 -2.50 3.44
N SER A 143 11.58 -1.57 4.10
CA SER A 143 10.24 -1.78 4.67
C SER A 143 9.11 -1.70 3.65
N HIS A 144 9.41 -1.25 2.43
CA HIS A 144 8.39 -0.99 1.43
C HIS A 144 7.68 -2.28 1.01
N ALA A 145 6.36 -2.19 0.90
CA ALA A 145 5.53 -3.21 0.28
C ALA A 145 4.46 -2.55 -0.59
N ASP A 146 3.88 -3.33 -1.51
CA ASP A 146 2.78 -2.90 -2.36
C ASP A 146 1.59 -3.83 -2.21
N ILE A 147 0.41 -3.22 -2.11
CA ILE A 147 -0.87 -3.91 -2.22
C ILE A 147 -1.37 -3.77 -3.67
N CYS A 148 -1.70 -4.89 -4.30
CA CYS A 148 -2.19 -4.96 -5.68
C CYS A 148 -3.53 -5.70 -5.76
N GLN A 149 -4.47 -5.14 -6.52
CA GLN A 149 -5.78 -5.74 -6.76
C GLN A 149 -5.70 -6.83 -7.84
N THR A 150 -6.32 -7.99 -7.59
CA THR A 150 -6.34 -9.14 -8.52
C THR A 150 -7.46 -9.04 -9.56
N ILE A 151 -8.44 -8.15 -9.35
CA ILE A 151 -9.66 -8.06 -10.15
C ILE A 151 -9.50 -7.02 -11.27
N SER A 152 -9.76 -7.38 -12.52
CA SER A 152 -9.71 -6.43 -13.66
C SER A 152 -11.03 -5.67 -13.88
N SER A 153 -12.15 -6.22 -13.40
CA SER A 153 -13.48 -5.61 -13.51
C SER A 153 -13.56 -4.27 -12.80
N ARG A 154 -14.03 -3.23 -13.51
CA ARG A 154 -14.17 -1.88 -12.96
C ARG A 154 -15.17 -1.82 -11.79
N VAL A 155 -16.34 -2.42 -11.97
CA VAL A 155 -17.43 -2.37 -10.98
C VAL A 155 -17.05 -3.18 -9.75
N GLU A 156 -16.61 -4.42 -9.95
CA GLU A 156 -16.23 -5.28 -8.83
C GLU A 156 -14.97 -4.77 -8.12
N GLY A 157 -13.98 -4.30 -8.88
CA GLY A 157 -12.78 -3.69 -8.34
C GLY A 157 -13.09 -2.48 -7.46
N SER A 158 -14.03 -1.62 -7.88
CA SER A 158 -14.47 -0.49 -7.05
C SER A 158 -15.11 -0.94 -5.73
N ARG A 159 -15.94 -1.99 -5.77
CA ARG A 159 -16.56 -2.56 -4.57
C ARG A 159 -15.51 -3.14 -3.62
N ILE A 160 -14.54 -3.86 -4.15
CA ILE A 160 -13.49 -4.51 -3.35
C ILE A 160 -12.51 -3.51 -2.75
N ARG A 161 -12.21 -2.39 -3.44
CA ARG A 161 -11.46 -1.27 -2.84
C ARG A 161 -12.21 -0.60 -1.69
N SER A 162 -13.54 -0.63 -1.70
CA SER A 162 -14.32 -0.12 -0.57
C SER A 162 -14.11 -0.99 0.67
N LYS A 163 -14.11 -2.32 0.51
CA LYS A 163 -13.74 -3.25 1.59
C LYS A 163 -12.30 -3.05 2.08
N LEU A 164 -11.36 -2.79 1.18
CA LEU A 164 -9.98 -2.47 1.55
C LEU A 164 -9.90 -1.20 2.40
N ARG A 165 -10.68 -0.18 2.05
CA ARG A 165 -10.73 1.04 2.86
C ARG A 165 -11.28 0.78 4.27
N GLU A 166 -12.30 -0.05 4.39
CA GLU A 166 -12.95 -0.36 5.68
C GLU A 166 -12.03 -1.04 6.70
N ILE A 167 -11.02 -1.81 6.26
CA ILE A 167 -10.06 -2.46 7.16
C ILE A 167 -8.92 -1.54 7.62
N PHE A 168 -8.70 -0.42 6.92
CA PHE A 168 -7.76 0.61 7.36
C PHE A 168 -8.47 1.61 8.27
N SER A 169 -7.72 2.26 9.16
CA SER A 169 -8.28 3.31 10.01
C SER A 169 -8.89 4.47 9.18
N ASP A 170 -10.11 4.88 9.51
CA ASP A 170 -10.88 5.88 8.76
C ASP A 170 -10.41 7.33 8.94
N ILE A 171 -9.63 7.58 9.99
CA ILE A 171 -9.02 8.88 10.32
C ILE A 171 -7.50 8.65 10.43
N PRO A 172 -6.66 9.51 9.82
CA PRO A 172 -5.23 9.42 10.01
C PRO A 172 -4.84 9.63 11.46
N ILE A 173 -3.89 8.83 11.94
CA ILE A 173 -3.21 9.07 13.22
C ILE A 173 -1.80 9.59 12.96
N LYS A 174 -1.22 10.23 13.98
CA LYS A 174 0.19 10.62 13.93
C LYS A 174 1.09 9.39 14.02
N LEU A 175 2.30 9.50 13.46
CA LEU A 175 3.27 8.41 13.43
C LEU A 175 3.64 7.92 14.83
N ASP A 176 3.90 8.82 15.77
CA ASP A 176 4.25 8.51 17.16
C ASP A 176 3.22 7.63 17.87
N ILE A 177 1.93 7.85 17.61
CA ILE A 177 0.84 7.06 18.21
C ILE A 177 0.97 5.57 17.86
N LEU A 178 1.37 5.22 16.62
CA LEU A 178 1.48 3.83 16.20
C LEU A 178 2.71 3.11 16.76
N PHE A 179 3.79 3.86 17.04
CA PHE A 179 5.08 3.31 17.47
C PHE A 179 5.30 3.34 18.99
N THR A 180 4.39 3.98 19.74
CA THR A 180 4.43 4.01 21.21
C THR A 180 3.72 2.80 21.85
N ASN A 181 2.98 2.03 21.04
CA ASN A 181 2.32 0.77 21.40
C ASN A 181 2.98 -0.42 20.69
#